data_AF-A0A7R9W0N2-F1
#
_entry.id   AF-A0A7R9W0N2-F1
#
_cell.length_a   1.000
_cell.length_b   1.000
_cell.length_c   1.000
_cell.angle_alpha   90.00
_cell.angle_beta   90.00
_cell.angle_gamma   90.00
#
_symmetry.space_group_name_H-M   'P 1'
#
loop_
_entity.id
_entity.type
_entity.pdbx_description
1 polymer ?
#
loop_
_entity_poly.entity_id
_entity_poly.type
_entity_poly.pdbx_seq_one_letter_code
_entity_poly.pdbx_strand_id
1 'polypeptide(L)'
;VGQLSIVAAHLIAAVEPDIVTICLAKAAAMLCGGQLYVISQTMIADLTGSSPERLSAVMGTQSALLSGGFLSGAILGGRLAERGLRVCYGTSAILACAAAANFLWRMPETLSEKDRVPFDTREARRKVLESPVSCTKLLVGHGAAIRMLSVLLVLQSIPMNMGDIFQVFTSSEWGLKPKDFSH
;
A
#
# COMPACT_ATOMS: atom_id res chain seq x y z
N VAL A 1 -11.99 8.08 3.81
CA VAL A 1 -12.69 6.84 4.23
C VAL A 1 -11.73 5.67 4.43
N GLY A 2 -10.93 5.29 3.42
CA GLY A 2 -10.04 4.12 3.52
C GLY A 2 -9.06 4.11 4.72
N GLN A 3 -8.41 5.23 5.03
CA GLN A 3 -7.51 5.32 6.20
C GLN A 3 -8.19 5.07 7.55
N LEU A 4 -9.45 5.52 7.72
CA LEU A 4 -10.19 5.30 8.97
C LEU A 4 -10.53 3.82 9.16
N SER A 5 -10.80 3.09 8.07
CA SER A 5 -11.01 1.65 8.09
C SER A 5 -9.75 0.89 8.53
N ILE A 6 -8.57 1.34 8.09
CA ILE A 6 -7.27 0.78 8.53
C ILE A 6 -7.09 0.99 10.03
N VAL A 7 -7.29 2.21 10.51
CA VAL A 7 -7.17 2.55 11.94
C VAL A 7 -8.08 1.66 12.80
N ALA A 8 -9.35 1.55 12.42
CA ALA A 8 -10.32 0.72 13.16
C ALA A 8 -9.88 -0.74 13.21
N ALA A 9 -9.44 -1.32 12.09
CA ALA A 9 -9.01 -2.71 12.05
C ALA A 9 -7.73 -2.97 12.87
N HIS A 10 -6.79 -2.02 12.89
CA HIS A 10 -5.57 -2.14 13.70
C HIS A 10 -5.85 -1.95 15.20
N LEU A 11 -6.80 -1.10 15.57
CA LEU A 11 -7.24 -0.96 16.96
C LEU A 11 -7.91 -2.23 17.48
N ILE A 12 -8.76 -2.87 16.67
CA ILE A 12 -9.38 -4.16 17.03
C ILE A 12 -8.29 -5.23 17.25
N ALA A 13 -7.32 -5.33 16.33
CA ALA A 13 -6.19 -6.26 16.47
C ALA A 13 -5.26 -5.92 17.66
N ALA A 14 -5.25 -4.67 18.13
CA ALA A 14 -4.47 -4.27 19.31
C ALA A 14 -5.13 -4.67 20.64
N VAL A 15 -6.47 -4.64 20.71
CA VAL A 15 -7.24 -5.00 21.91
C VAL A 15 -7.25 -6.52 22.11
N GLU A 16 -7.58 -7.27 21.06
CA GLU A 16 -7.65 -8.73 21.08
C GLU A 16 -6.89 -9.29 19.88
N PRO A 17 -5.58 -9.58 20.01
CA PRO A 17 -4.78 -10.12 18.92
C PRO A 17 -5.09 -11.61 18.73
N ASP A 18 -6.13 -11.91 17.96
CA ASP A 18 -6.43 -13.23 17.42
C ASP A 18 -6.03 -13.34 15.94
N ILE A 19 -5.87 -14.57 15.44
CA ILE A 19 -5.54 -14.86 14.04
C ILE A 19 -6.57 -14.20 13.11
N VAL A 20 -7.86 -14.28 13.43
CA VAL A 20 -8.93 -13.71 12.59
C VAL A 20 -8.83 -12.19 12.53
N THR A 21 -8.64 -11.53 13.67
CA THR A 21 -8.49 -10.07 13.74
C THR A 21 -7.25 -9.56 13.02
N ILE A 22 -6.14 -10.31 13.08
CA ILE A 22 -4.90 -9.98 12.37
C ILE A 22 -5.11 -10.11 10.86
N CYS A 23 -5.74 -11.19 10.40
CA CYS A 23 -6.08 -11.38 8.99
C CYS A 23 -6.99 -10.25 8.47
N LEU A 24 -8.02 -9.86 9.24
CA LEU A 24 -8.90 -8.75 8.89
C LEU A 24 -8.15 -7.41 8.83
N ALA A 25 -7.28 -7.13 9.80
CA ALA A 25 -6.45 -5.94 9.80
C ALA A 25 -5.53 -5.87 8.58
N LYS A 26 -4.89 -6.98 8.22
CA LYS A 26 -4.06 -7.07 7.01
C LYS A 26 -4.90 -6.92 5.73
N ALA A 27 -6.05 -7.57 5.63
CA ALA A 27 -6.94 -7.43 4.48
C ALA A 27 -7.41 -5.98 4.29
N ALA A 28 -7.83 -5.31 5.37
CA ALA A 28 -8.22 -3.91 5.33
C ALA A 28 -7.04 -3.00 4.92
N ALA A 29 -5.84 -3.26 5.45
CA ALA A 29 -4.63 -2.52 5.10
C ALA A 29 -4.27 -2.66 3.61
N MET A 30 -4.34 -3.87 3.06
CA MET A 30 -4.02 -4.12 1.65
C MET A 30 -5.02 -3.43 0.71
N LEU A 31 -6.31 -3.54 1.01
CA LEU A 31 -7.37 -2.94 0.18
C LEU A 31 -7.34 -1.41 0.24
N CYS A 32 -7.22 -0.83 1.44
CA CYS A 32 -7.29 0.62 1.62
C CYS A 32 -5.94 1.31 1.34
N GLY A 33 -4.82 0.63 1.59
CA GLY A 33 -3.47 1.16 1.37
C GLY A 33 -3.19 1.40 -0.11
N GLY A 34 -3.62 0.48 -0.99
CA GLY A 34 -3.45 0.62 -2.43
C GLY A 34 -4.18 1.85 -3.01
N GLN A 35 -5.34 2.20 -2.44
CA GLN A 35 -6.12 3.36 -2.90
C GLN A 35 -5.38 4.69 -2.71
N LEU A 36 -4.67 4.85 -1.59
CA LEU A 36 -3.92 6.07 -1.29
C LEU A 36 -2.76 6.28 -2.25
N TYR A 37 -2.09 5.17 -2.61
CA TYR A 37 -1.02 5.21 -3.59
C TYR A 37 -1.58 5.70 -4.93
N VAL A 38 -2.68 5.12 -5.40
CA VAL A 38 -3.33 5.54 -6.65
C VAL A 38 -3.76 7.02 -6.60
N ILE A 39 -4.42 7.46 -5.52
CA ILE A 39 -4.86 8.86 -5.36
C ILE A 39 -3.65 9.81 -5.39
N SER A 40 -2.57 9.47 -4.69
CA SER A 40 -1.35 10.30 -4.67
C SER A 40 -0.73 10.41 -6.06
N GLN A 41 -0.68 9.31 -6.82
CA GLN A 41 -0.18 9.32 -8.19
C GLN A 41 -1.05 10.18 -9.12
N THR A 42 -2.38 10.10 -8.98
CA THR A 42 -3.31 10.95 -9.75
C THR A 42 -3.10 12.42 -9.41
N MET A 43 -3.01 12.78 -8.13
CA MET A 43 -2.76 14.17 -7.73
C MET A 43 -1.42 14.71 -8.25
N ILE A 44 -0.36 13.89 -8.24
CA ILE A 44 0.94 14.29 -8.80
C ILE A 44 0.84 14.49 -10.31
N ALA A 45 0.11 13.62 -11.00
CA ALA A 45 -0.15 13.76 -12.44
C ALA A 45 -0.94 15.04 -12.74
N ASP A 46 -1.97 15.37 -11.96
CA ASP A 46 -2.78 16.58 -12.13
C ASP A 46 -1.96 17.85 -11.87
N LEU A 47 -1.13 17.87 -10.82
CA LEU A 47 -0.29 19.02 -10.47
C LEU A 47 0.90 19.24 -11.41
N THR A 48 1.37 18.18 -12.06
CA THR A 48 2.64 18.17 -12.81
C THR A 48 2.47 17.86 -14.30
N GLY A 49 1.24 17.72 -14.78
CA GLY A 49 0.93 17.31 -16.16
C GLY A 49 1.48 18.26 -17.24
N SER A 50 1.86 19.48 -16.89
CA SER A 50 2.44 20.47 -17.80
C SER A 50 3.96 20.36 -17.99
N SER A 51 4.68 19.59 -17.15
CA SER A 51 6.14 19.41 -17.26
C SER A 51 6.56 17.96 -16.99
N PRO A 52 6.97 17.21 -18.03
CA PRO A 52 7.39 15.82 -17.88
C PRO A 52 8.69 15.67 -17.06
N GLU A 53 9.62 16.64 -17.09
CA GLU A 53 10.81 16.57 -16.23
C GLU A 53 10.43 16.65 -14.75
N ARG A 54 9.52 17.56 -14.40
CA ARG A 54 9.08 17.71 -13.00
C ARG A 54 8.30 16.49 -12.52
N LEU A 55 7.49 15.86 -13.39
CA LEU A 55 6.74 14.66 -13.05
C LEU A 55 7.67 13.50 -12.70
N SER A 56 8.69 13.26 -13.54
CA SER A 56 9.67 12.19 -13.29
C SER A 56 10.50 12.43 -12.02
N ALA A 57 10.88 13.68 -11.75
CA ALA A 57 11.58 14.04 -10.51
C ALA A 57 10.72 13.77 -9.25
N VAL A 58 9.43 14.16 -9.25
CA VAL A 58 8.52 13.95 -8.12
C VAL A 58 8.21 12.46 -7.91
N MET A 59 8.02 11.70 -8.99
CA MET A 59 7.83 10.24 -8.93
C MET A 59 9.08 9.53 -8.38
N GLY A 60 10.26 10.01 -8.76
CA GLY A 60 11.54 9.50 -8.26
C GLY A 60 11.73 9.76 -6.76
N THR A 61 11.46 10.98 -6.30
CA THR A 61 11.54 11.32 -4.87
C THR A 61 10.50 10.54 -4.05
N GLN A 62 9.28 10.35 -4.56
CA GLN A 62 8.28 9.50 -3.92
C GLN A 62 8.78 8.07 -3.74
N SER A 63 9.40 7.48 -4.77
CA SER A 63 9.93 6.12 -4.70
C SER A 63 11.08 6.00 -3.69
N ALA A 64 11.95 7.01 -3.62
CA ALA A 64 13.03 7.05 -2.63
C ALA A 64 12.49 7.14 -1.19
N LEU A 65 11.48 8.00 -0.95
CA LEU A 65 10.82 8.12 0.34
C LEU A 65 10.08 6.84 0.73
N LEU A 66 9.43 6.16 -0.23
CA LEU A 66 8.75 4.89 0.01
C LEU A 66 9.75 3.81 0.44
N SER A 67 10.87 3.66 -0.28
CA SER A 67 11.94 2.72 0.07
C SER A 67 12.57 3.03 1.43
N GLY A 68 12.82 4.30 1.72
CA GLY A 68 13.30 4.74 3.05
C GLY A 68 12.28 4.44 4.15
N GLY A 69 10.99 4.62 3.87
CA GLY A 69 9.88 4.25 4.73
C GLY A 69 9.87 2.75 5.04
N PHE A 70 9.99 1.89 4.04
CA PHE A 70 10.07 0.43 4.22
C PHE A 70 11.25 0.01 5.08
N LEU A 71 12.44 0.56 4.82
CA LEU A 71 13.64 0.26 5.61
C LEU A 71 13.45 0.67 7.08
N SER A 72 13.02 1.91 7.31
CA SER A 72 12.77 2.41 8.67
C SER A 72 11.68 1.61 9.40
N GLY A 73 10.63 1.20 8.66
CA GLY A 73 9.53 0.40 9.16
C GLY A 73 9.96 -1.01 9.55
N ALA A 74 10.85 -1.65 8.79
CA ALA A 74 11.41 -2.96 9.12
C ALA A 74 12.24 -2.90 10.41
N ILE A 75 13.10 -1.89 10.56
CA ILE A 75 13.94 -1.70 11.75
C ILE A 75 13.07 -1.46 13.00
N LEU A 76 12.10 -0.53 12.91
CA LEU A 76 11.20 -0.24 14.04
C LEU A 76 10.27 -1.42 14.34
N GLY A 77 9.77 -2.09 13.31
CA GLY A 77 8.88 -3.26 13.44
C GLY A 77 9.55 -4.42 14.16
N GLY A 78 10.81 -4.74 13.83
CA GLY A 78 11.58 -5.80 14.50
C GLY A 78 11.76 -5.53 16.00
N ARG A 79 12.07 -4.28 16.38
CA ARG A 79 12.24 -3.88 17.79
C ARG A 79 10.91 -3.86 18.57
N LEU A 80 9.82 -3.48 17.92
CA LEU A 80 8.50 -3.46 18.55
C LEU A 80 7.91 -4.86 18.70
N ALA A 81 8.25 -5.80 17.81
CA ALA A 81 7.78 -7.19 17.84
C ALA A 81 8.13 -7.91 19.15
N GLU A 82 9.26 -7.55 19.79
CA GLU A 82 9.65 -8.11 21.09
C GLU A 82 8.71 -7.72 22.24
N ARG A 83 8.03 -6.57 22.13
CA ARG A 83 7.09 -6.08 23.14
C ARG A 83 5.69 -6.69 23.00
N GLY A 84 5.52 -7.58 22.03
CA GLY A 84 4.30 -8.31 21.76
C GLY A 84 3.41 -7.64 20.70
N LEU A 85 2.50 -8.45 20.15
CA LEU A 85 1.64 -8.06 19.03
C LEU A 85 0.76 -6.83 19.33
N ARG A 86 0.29 -6.68 20.57
CA ARG A 86 -0.53 -5.53 21.00
C ARG A 86 0.19 -4.20 20.81
N VAL A 87 1.49 -4.14 21.13
CA VAL A 87 2.29 -2.93 21.00
C VAL A 87 2.56 -2.61 19.53
N CYS A 88 2.83 -3.64 18.71
CA CYS A 88 2.96 -3.46 17.26
C CYS A 88 1.69 -2.87 16.63
N TYR A 89 0.54 -3.52 16.83
CA TYR A 89 -0.72 -3.07 16.25
C TYR A 89 -1.17 -1.72 16.81
N GLY A 90 -0.96 -1.45 18.10
CA GLY A 90 -1.22 -0.15 18.70
C GLY A 90 -0.36 0.96 18.09
N THR A 91 0.94 0.72 17.89
CA THR A 91 1.85 1.68 17.25
C THR A 91 1.46 1.92 15.78
N SER A 92 1.12 0.85 15.05
CA SER A 92 0.62 0.94 13.68
C SER A 92 -0.69 1.74 13.60
N ALA A 93 -1.60 1.57 14.56
CA ALA A 93 -2.84 2.36 14.62
C ALA A 93 -2.56 3.86 14.84
N ILE A 94 -1.62 4.20 15.74
CA ILE A 94 -1.21 5.59 15.98
C ILE A 94 -0.60 6.20 14.70
N LEU A 95 0.28 5.47 14.02
CA LEU A 95 0.89 5.91 12.76
C LEU A 95 -0.16 6.08 11.66
N ALA A 96 -1.13 5.16 11.55
CA ALA A 96 -2.23 5.27 10.60
C ALA A 96 -3.13 6.48 10.91
N CYS A 97 -3.42 6.76 12.19
CA CYS A 97 -4.12 7.97 12.61
C CYS A 97 -3.36 9.24 12.22
N ALA A 98 -2.05 9.29 12.48
CA ALA A 98 -1.21 10.42 12.12
C ALA A 98 -1.19 10.64 10.59
N ALA A 99 -1.08 9.57 9.81
CA ALA A 99 -1.19 9.63 8.36
C ALA A 99 -2.57 10.15 7.92
N ALA A 100 -3.66 9.62 8.49
CA ALA A 100 -5.02 10.06 8.19
C ALA A 100 -5.21 11.56 8.46
N ALA A 101 -4.71 12.06 9.60
CA ALA A 101 -4.74 13.48 9.95
C ALA A 101 -3.94 14.33 8.95
N ASN A 102 -2.76 13.87 8.54
CA ASN A 102 -1.95 14.55 7.53
C ASN A 102 -2.69 14.63 6.19
N PHE A 103 -3.33 13.56 5.74
CA PHE A 103 -4.14 13.55 4.52
C PHE A 103 -5.31 14.53 4.61
N LEU A 104 -6.04 14.53 5.72
CA LEU A 104 -7.17 15.43 5.97
C LEU A 104 -6.80 16.91 5.95
N TRP A 105 -5.59 17.27 6.43
CA TRP A 105 -5.16 18.67 6.49
C TRP A 105 -4.36 19.13 5.27
N ARG A 106 -3.61 18.25 4.61
CA ARG A 106 -2.62 18.63 3.59
C ARG A 106 -3.00 18.27 2.16
N MET A 107 -4.02 17.45 1.91
CA MET A 107 -4.48 17.15 0.55
C MET A 107 -5.74 17.96 0.22
N PRO A 108 -5.59 19.16 -0.37
CA PRO A 108 -6.73 19.85 -0.97
C PRO A 108 -7.17 19.09 -2.23
N GLU A 109 -8.46 19.19 -2.54
CA GLU A 109 -9.02 18.67 -3.78
C GLU A 109 -8.32 19.34 -4.99
N THR A 110 -7.56 18.55 -5.77
CA THR A 110 -6.78 19.08 -6.90
C THR A 110 -7.66 19.36 -8.13
N LEU A 111 -8.80 18.68 -8.26
CA LEU A 111 -9.63 18.74 -9.45
C LEU A 111 -10.68 19.86 -9.37
N SER A 112 -10.69 20.72 -10.40
CA SER A 112 -11.70 21.76 -10.58
C SER A 112 -13.10 21.14 -10.72
N GLU A 113 -14.12 21.81 -10.17
CA GLU A 113 -15.50 21.32 -10.18
C GLU A 113 -16.04 21.07 -11.60
N LYS A 114 -15.47 21.75 -12.61
CA LYS A 114 -15.82 21.60 -14.02
C LYS A 114 -15.30 20.33 -14.67
N ASP A 115 -14.23 19.73 -14.12
CA ASP A 115 -13.60 18.52 -14.65
C ASP A 115 -14.07 17.26 -13.87
N ARG A 116 -14.94 17.44 -12.87
CA ARG A 116 -15.51 16.34 -12.09
C ARG A 116 -16.49 15.54 -12.93
N VAL A 117 -16.16 14.27 -13.17
CA VAL A 117 -17.08 13.32 -13.76
C VAL A 117 -18.08 12.88 -12.68
N PRO A 118 -19.41 12.96 -12.91
CA PRO A 118 -20.39 12.50 -11.95
C PRO A 118 -20.19 11.00 -11.68
N PHE A 119 -20.23 10.61 -10.41
CA PHE A 119 -20.02 9.22 -10.01
C PHE A 119 -21.23 8.36 -10.40
N ASP A 120 -21.16 7.69 -11.56
CA ASP A 120 -22.16 6.70 -11.96
C ASP A 120 -21.89 5.37 -11.25
N THR A 121 -22.74 5.07 -10.26
CA THR A 121 -22.69 3.82 -9.49
C THR A 121 -22.81 2.56 -10.34
N ARG A 122 -23.52 2.62 -11.47
CA ARG A 122 -23.75 1.48 -12.36
C ARG A 122 -22.52 1.23 -13.22
N GLU A 123 -21.89 2.29 -13.71
CA GLU A 123 -20.63 2.19 -14.44
C GLU A 123 -19.46 1.76 -13.53
N ALA A 124 -19.41 2.28 -12.30
CA ALA A 124 -18.42 1.85 -11.30
C ALA A 124 -18.56 0.35 -11.00
N ARG A 125 -19.78 -0.16 -10.77
CA ARG A 125 -20.02 -1.60 -10.57
C ARG A 125 -19.61 -2.44 -11.78
N ARG A 126 -19.91 -1.95 -12.99
CA ARG A 126 -19.51 -2.62 -14.25
C ARG A 126 -17.98 -2.71 -14.37
N LYS A 127 -17.26 -1.60 -14.14
CA LYS A 127 -15.79 -1.57 -14.18
C LYS A 127 -15.15 -2.48 -13.14
N VAL A 128 -15.69 -2.55 -11.92
CA VAL A 128 -15.21 -3.47 -10.88
C VAL A 128 -15.40 -4.93 -11.31
N LEU A 129 -16.56 -5.27 -11.89
CA LEU A 129 -16.84 -6.63 -12.37
C LEU A 129 -15.99 -7.02 -13.59
N GLU A 130 -15.71 -6.06 -14.48
CA GLU A 130 -14.87 -6.25 -15.66
C GLU A 130 -13.37 -6.18 -15.35
N SER A 131 -12.97 -5.75 -14.15
CA SER A 131 -11.57 -5.55 -13.77
C SER A 131 -10.69 -6.80 -13.95
N PRO A 132 -11.10 -8.02 -13.55
CA PRO A 132 -10.28 -9.22 -13.75
C PRO A 132 -10.08 -9.58 -15.24
N VAL A 133 -11.13 -9.36 -16.04
CA VAL A 133 -11.14 -9.66 -17.48
C VAL A 133 -10.37 -8.59 -18.28
N SER A 134 -10.40 -7.35 -17.82
CA SER A 134 -9.65 -6.25 -18.41
C SER A 134 -8.15 -6.40 -18.19
N CYS A 135 -7.73 -6.84 -16.98
CA CYS A 135 -6.32 -7.14 -16.70
C CYS A 135 -5.76 -8.22 -17.64
N THR A 136 -6.52 -9.29 -17.88
CA THR A 136 -6.12 -10.37 -18.79
C THR A 136 -6.08 -9.95 -20.26
N LYS A 137 -6.98 -9.05 -20.70
CA LYS A 137 -6.91 -8.45 -22.04
C LYS A 137 -5.74 -7.49 -22.20
N LEU A 138 -5.36 -6.75 -21.16
CA LEU A 138 -4.16 -5.90 -21.13
C LEU A 138 -2.87 -6.72 -21.29
N LEU A 139 -2.80 -7.88 -20.64
CA LEU A 139 -1.68 -8.82 -20.69
C LEU A 139 -1.44 -9.42 -22.10
N VAL A 140 -2.51 -9.68 -22.86
CA VAL A 140 -2.44 -10.50 -24.09
C VAL A 140 -2.71 -9.69 -25.37
N GLY A 141 -3.48 -8.61 -25.29
CA GLY A 141 -4.03 -7.91 -26.47
C GLY A 141 -3.23 -6.73 -27.00
N HIS A 142 -2.16 -6.28 -26.32
CA HIS A 142 -1.42 -5.07 -26.69
C HIS A 142 0.03 -5.35 -27.11
N GLY A 143 0.64 -4.41 -27.84
CA GLY A 143 1.96 -4.55 -28.48
C GLY A 143 3.11 -4.96 -27.54
N ALA A 144 4.26 -5.31 -28.13
CA ALA A 144 5.40 -5.94 -27.44
C ALA A 144 5.85 -5.23 -26.15
N ALA A 145 5.76 -3.89 -26.09
CA ALA A 145 6.09 -3.09 -24.91
C ALA A 145 5.16 -3.35 -23.71
N ILE A 146 3.84 -3.44 -23.93
CA ILE A 146 2.87 -3.70 -22.85
C ILE A 146 2.99 -5.14 -22.35
N ARG A 147 3.27 -6.09 -23.25
CA ARG A 147 3.56 -7.47 -22.85
C ARG A 147 4.81 -7.55 -21.97
N MET A 148 5.86 -6.81 -22.31
CA MET A 148 7.08 -6.75 -21.49
C MET A 148 6.83 -6.14 -20.11
N LEU A 149 6.07 -5.03 -20.05
CA LEU A 149 5.64 -4.42 -18.78
C LEU A 149 4.81 -5.40 -17.93
N SER A 150 3.95 -6.18 -18.55
CA SER A 150 3.11 -7.14 -17.85
C SER A 150 3.93 -8.31 -17.29
N VAL A 151 4.92 -8.80 -18.03
CA VAL A 151 5.88 -9.79 -17.53
C VAL A 151 6.70 -9.22 -16.37
N LEU A 152 7.16 -7.97 -16.48
CA LEU A 152 7.89 -7.29 -15.40
C LEU A 152 7.02 -7.15 -14.15
N LEU A 153 5.74 -6.81 -14.30
CA LEU A 153 4.79 -6.73 -13.17
C LEU A 153 4.65 -8.09 -12.46
N VAL A 154 4.47 -9.17 -13.23
CA VAL A 154 4.40 -10.53 -12.67
C VAL A 154 5.72 -10.87 -11.96
N LEU A 155 6.86 -10.56 -12.58
CA LEU A 155 8.17 -10.82 -12.00
C LEU A 155 8.40 -10.04 -10.70
N GLN A 156 7.92 -8.80 -10.61
CA GLN A 156 8.00 -7.97 -9.40
C GLN A 156 7.05 -8.44 -8.28
N SER A 157 5.97 -9.14 -8.61
CA SER A 157 5.05 -9.68 -7.60
C SER A 157 5.64 -10.85 -6.79
N ILE A 158 6.58 -11.60 -7.39
CA ILE A 158 7.24 -12.76 -6.76
C ILE A 158 8.04 -12.37 -5.51
N PRO A 159 8.97 -11.40 -5.54
CA PRO A 159 9.75 -11.02 -4.36
C PRO A 159 8.91 -10.34 -3.27
N MET A 160 7.72 -9.82 -3.60
CA MET A 160 6.89 -9.07 -2.66
C MET A 160 6.47 -9.91 -1.43
N ASN A 161 6.27 -11.22 -1.61
CA ASN A 161 5.91 -12.15 -0.52
C ASN A 161 7.12 -12.90 0.05
N MET A 162 8.31 -12.71 -0.55
CA MET A 162 9.50 -13.45 -0.16
C MET A 162 9.98 -13.07 1.23
N GLY A 163 9.75 -11.83 1.66
CA GLY A 163 10.13 -11.34 2.99
C GLY A 163 9.47 -12.14 4.13
N ASP A 164 8.16 -12.37 4.05
CA ASP A 164 7.41 -13.11 5.08
C ASP A 164 7.85 -14.58 5.17
N ILE A 165 8.03 -15.24 4.02
CA ILE A 165 8.51 -16.62 3.96
C ILE A 165 9.94 -16.74 4.51
N PHE A 166 10.80 -15.78 4.16
CA PHE A 166 12.18 -15.76 4.63
C PHE A 166 12.27 -15.58 6.15
N GLN A 167 11.42 -14.74 6.75
CA GLN A 167 11.35 -14.60 8.21
C GLN A 167 10.94 -15.90 8.91
N VAL A 168 9.98 -16.63 8.36
CA VAL A 168 9.58 -17.94 8.89
C VAL A 168 10.70 -18.97 8.73
N PHE A 169 11.31 -19.04 7.56
CA PHE A 169 12.39 -19.98 7.24
C PHE A 169 13.62 -19.78 8.13
N THR A 170 14.08 -18.55 8.28
CA THR A 170 15.22 -18.22 9.13
C THR A 170 14.95 -18.49 10.60
N SER A 171 13.70 -18.32 11.05
CA SER A 171 13.28 -18.69 12.40
C SER A 171 13.25 -20.21 12.59
N SER A 172 12.77 -20.97 11.60
CA SER A 172 12.69 -22.44 11.69
C SER A 172 14.05 -23.13 11.59
N GLU A 173 14.90 -22.70 10.66
CA GLU A 173 16.19 -23.34 10.38
C GLU A 173 17.31 -22.84 11.30
N TRP A 174 17.34 -21.53 11.58
CA TRP A 174 18.44 -20.90 12.29
C TRP A 174 18.07 -20.38 13.68
N GLY A 175 16.80 -20.53 14.11
CA GLY A 175 16.34 -20.10 15.43
C GLY A 175 16.45 -18.58 15.66
N LEU A 176 16.61 -17.80 14.59
CA LEU A 176 16.80 -16.35 14.65
C LEU A 176 15.52 -15.67 15.10
N LYS A 177 15.67 -14.65 15.96
CA LYS A 177 14.55 -13.86 16.47
C LYS A 177 14.33 -12.62 15.59
N PRO A 178 13.12 -12.03 15.58
CA PRO A 178 12.81 -10.83 14.80
C PRO A 178 13.82 -9.69 14.91
N LYS A 179 14.47 -9.55 16.07
CA LYS A 179 15.49 -8.53 16.35
C LYS A 179 16.75 -8.69 15.50
N ASP A 180 17.15 -9.93 15.22
CA ASP A 180 18.41 -10.24 14.56
C ASP A 180 18.35 -9.86 13.06
N PHE A 181 17.13 -9.67 12.53
CA PHE A 181 16.88 -9.18 11.17
C PHE A 181 16.83 -7.65 11.05
N SER A 182 16.74 -6.93 12.17
CA SER A 182 16.44 -5.49 12.22
C SER A 182 17.66 -4.61 12.55
N HIS A 183 18.86 -5.07 12.21
CA HIS A 183 20.13 -4.35 12.37
C HIS A 183 20.48 -3.44 11.18
#